data_AF-A0A7G7G810-F1
#
_entry.id   AF-A0A7G7G810-F1
#
_cell.length_a   1.000
_cell.length_b   1.000
_cell.length_c   1.000
_cell.angle_alpha   90.00
_cell.angle_beta   90.00
_cell.angle_gamma   90.00
#
_symmetry.space_group_name_H-M   'P 1'
#
loop_
_entity.id
_entity.type
_entity.pdbx_description
1 polymer ?
#
loop_
_entity_poly.entity_id
_entity_poly.type
_entity_poly.pdbx_seq_one_letter_code
_entity_poly.pdbx_strand_id
1 'polypeptide(L)'
;MAHQNTIETIPFDGGVLCLDFVNTVRNRKVPRVHNYFASYANFLIWCRRVAILPVSVLDDLQEYSSQNPVEAEAALQQIVAVRENLYLLFSAIAAERVPTNAVTATFNQNLSNAMGQVFLAWQNTIFSFQLQAKEKELTGPVKLILYSAYQTLLREDRRRIKECAECGWLFLDKTKNGKRQWCNPIYCGSTSKSRRYYHRQKEKEQNSGEA
;
A
#
# COMPACT_ATOMS: atom_id res chain seq x y z
N MET A 1 10.58 -6.97 -23.17
CA MET A 1 9.51 -7.88 -22.68
C MET A 1 8.72 -7.11 -21.65
N ALA A 2 7.40 -6.97 -21.82
CA ALA A 2 6.58 -6.31 -20.82
C ALA A 2 6.66 -7.15 -19.52
N HIS A 3 7.23 -6.60 -18.45
CA HIS A 3 7.16 -7.23 -17.14
C HIS A 3 5.68 -7.52 -16.86
N GLN A 4 5.33 -8.80 -16.76
CA GLN A 4 4.03 -9.21 -16.26
C GLN A 4 3.97 -8.74 -14.82
N ASN A 5 3.35 -7.58 -14.61
CA ASN A 5 3.11 -7.04 -13.29
C ASN A 5 1.99 -7.89 -12.68
N THR A 6 2.38 -8.85 -11.84
CA THR A 6 1.49 -9.75 -11.10
C THR A 6 1.76 -9.58 -9.61
N ILE A 7 0.89 -10.14 -8.75
CA ILE A 7 1.05 -9.99 -7.30
C ILE A 7 2.38 -10.60 -6.78
N GLU A 8 2.92 -11.59 -7.48
CA GLU A 8 4.20 -12.26 -7.20
C GLU A 8 5.39 -11.34 -7.48
N THR A 9 5.25 -10.39 -8.39
CA THR A 9 6.35 -9.57 -8.92
C THR A 9 6.24 -8.09 -8.57
N ILE A 10 5.12 -7.63 -7.97
CA ILE A 10 5.01 -6.22 -7.58
C ILE A 10 6.14 -5.80 -6.63
N PRO A 11 6.78 -4.64 -6.85
CA PRO A 11 7.81 -4.15 -5.94
C PRO A 11 7.22 -3.53 -4.66
N PHE A 12 8.02 -3.53 -3.59
CA PHE A 12 7.71 -2.88 -2.31
C PHE A 12 8.43 -1.54 -2.18
N ASP A 13 7.94 -0.56 -2.95
CA ASP A 13 8.54 0.77 -3.08
C ASP A 13 7.91 1.84 -2.16
N GLY A 14 6.94 1.46 -1.32
CA GLY A 14 6.30 2.34 -0.35
C GLY A 14 7.21 2.69 0.83
N GLY A 15 8.17 1.81 1.15
CA GLY A 15 9.19 2.02 2.18
C GLY A 15 8.73 1.75 3.61
N VAL A 16 7.44 1.52 3.82
CA VAL A 16 6.80 1.04 5.06
C VAL A 16 5.59 0.18 4.69
N LEU A 17 5.27 -0.80 5.54
CA LEU A 17 4.26 -1.84 5.27
C LEU A 17 2.90 -1.27 4.85
N CYS A 18 2.37 -0.26 5.54
CA CYS A 18 1.07 0.31 5.20
C CYS A 18 1.04 0.95 3.81
N LEU A 19 2.14 1.54 3.35
CA LEU A 19 2.22 2.13 2.01
C LEU A 19 2.42 1.06 0.94
N ASP A 20 3.18 0.00 1.23
CA ASP A 20 3.30 -1.15 0.33
C ASP A 20 1.95 -1.86 0.12
N PHE A 21 1.12 -1.94 1.17
CA PHE A 21 -0.25 -2.43 1.07
C PHE A 21 -1.13 -1.53 0.18
N VAL A 22 -1.07 -0.21 0.39
CA VAL A 22 -1.82 0.77 -0.41
C VAL A 22 -1.40 0.74 -1.89
N ASN A 23 -0.14 0.43 -2.17
CA ASN A 23 0.41 0.33 -3.52
C ASN A 23 0.10 -0.99 -4.25
N THR A 24 -0.82 -1.81 -3.72
CA THR A 24 -1.36 -3.00 -4.42
C THR A 24 -2.41 -2.65 -5.49
N VAL A 25 -2.28 -1.46 -6.10
CA VAL A 25 -2.99 -1.00 -7.29
C VAL A 25 -1.96 -0.48 -8.29
N ARG A 26 -1.88 -1.05 -9.49
CA ARG A 26 -0.76 -0.83 -10.43
C ARG A 26 -0.49 0.64 -10.76
N ASN A 27 -1.53 1.38 -11.13
CA ASN A 27 -1.46 2.78 -11.47
C ASN A 27 -2.79 3.42 -11.07
N ARG A 28 -2.73 4.42 -10.20
CA ARG A 28 -3.88 5.15 -9.65
C ARG A 28 -4.22 6.42 -10.44
N LYS A 29 -3.44 6.76 -11.47
CA LYS A 29 -3.62 7.94 -12.34
C LYS A 29 -4.29 7.59 -13.68
N VAL A 30 -4.87 6.39 -13.81
CA VAL A 30 -5.59 5.94 -15.01
C VAL A 30 -7.06 5.69 -14.70
N PRO A 31 -7.99 5.84 -15.67
CA PRO A 31 -9.43 5.67 -15.43
C PRO A 31 -9.83 4.28 -14.93
N ARG A 32 -9.18 3.23 -15.45
CA ARG A 32 -9.39 1.84 -15.05
C ARG A 32 -8.14 1.32 -14.36
N VAL A 33 -8.19 1.22 -13.05
CA VAL A 33 -7.07 0.74 -12.25
C VAL A 33 -6.99 -0.78 -12.28
N HIS A 34 -5.78 -1.33 -12.30
CA HIS A 34 -5.56 -2.77 -12.08
C HIS A 34 -5.33 -3.02 -10.59
N ASN A 35 -6.27 -3.73 -9.97
CA ASN A 35 -6.21 -4.15 -8.57
C ASN A 35 -5.53 -5.52 -8.47
N TYR A 36 -4.41 -5.62 -7.76
CA TYR A 36 -3.72 -6.91 -7.60
C TYR A 36 -4.46 -7.86 -6.65
N PHE A 37 -5.28 -7.34 -5.75
CA PHE A 37 -6.18 -8.14 -4.90
C PHE A 37 -7.47 -8.46 -5.64
N ALA A 38 -7.35 -9.27 -6.70
CA ALA A 38 -8.47 -9.81 -7.44
C ALA A 38 -9.13 -11.02 -6.74
N SER A 39 -8.45 -11.60 -5.75
CA SER A 39 -8.92 -12.72 -4.94
C SER A 39 -8.26 -12.69 -3.55
N TYR A 40 -8.83 -13.40 -2.59
CA TYR A 40 -8.24 -13.56 -1.26
C TYR A 40 -6.89 -14.31 -1.32
N ALA A 41 -6.75 -15.25 -2.25
CA ALA A 41 -5.47 -15.94 -2.50
C ALA A 41 -4.37 -14.96 -2.91
N ASN A 42 -4.66 -13.97 -3.77
CA ASN A 42 -3.69 -12.92 -4.12
C ASN A 42 -3.29 -12.08 -2.89
N PHE A 43 -4.24 -11.79 -1.99
CA PHE A 43 -3.93 -11.13 -0.73
C PHE A 43 -2.97 -11.98 0.13
N LEU A 44 -3.20 -13.29 0.25
CA LEU A 44 -2.29 -14.18 0.99
C LEU A 44 -0.90 -14.29 0.36
N ILE A 45 -0.80 -14.33 -0.97
CA ILE A 45 0.49 -14.27 -1.68
C ILE A 45 1.25 -12.99 -1.28
N TRP A 46 0.57 -11.85 -1.28
CA TRP A 46 1.16 -10.60 -0.84
C TRP A 46 1.61 -10.63 0.63
N CYS A 47 0.75 -11.09 1.53
CA CYS A 47 1.05 -11.25 2.95
C CYS A 47 2.31 -12.10 3.19
N ARG A 48 2.46 -13.19 2.43
CA ARG A 48 3.65 -14.05 2.48
C ARG A 48 4.91 -13.30 2.03
N ARG A 49 4.82 -12.54 0.94
CA ARG A 49 5.95 -11.78 0.40
C ARG A 49 6.45 -10.66 1.32
N VAL A 50 5.54 -10.03 2.08
CA VAL A 50 5.91 -9.03 3.09
C VAL A 50 6.23 -9.64 4.47
N ALA A 51 6.16 -10.97 4.60
CA ALA A 51 6.37 -11.71 5.84
C ALA A 51 5.58 -11.13 7.04
N ILE A 52 4.32 -10.73 6.80
CA ILE A 52 3.50 -10.04 7.81
C ILE A 52 3.08 -10.97 8.96
N LEU A 53 2.95 -12.27 8.70
CA LEU A 53 2.59 -13.31 9.66
C LEU A 53 3.45 -14.55 9.44
N PRO A 54 3.57 -15.45 10.45
CA PRO A 54 4.19 -16.76 10.27
C PRO A 54 3.54 -17.53 9.14
N VAL A 55 4.35 -18.30 8.40
CA VAL A 55 3.89 -19.10 7.25
C VAL A 55 2.76 -20.06 7.64
N SER A 56 2.85 -20.72 8.79
CA SER A 56 1.82 -21.64 9.28
C SER A 56 0.45 -20.98 9.41
N VAL A 57 0.41 -19.76 9.95
CA VAL A 57 -0.84 -18.98 10.08
C VAL A 57 -1.42 -18.64 8.71
N LEU A 58 -0.56 -18.33 7.72
CA LEU A 58 -1.01 -18.06 6.36
C LEU A 58 -1.53 -19.32 5.66
N ASP A 59 -0.95 -20.49 5.95
CA ASP A 59 -1.42 -21.78 5.43
C ASP A 59 -2.80 -22.12 6.02
N ASP A 60 -3.01 -21.90 7.32
CA ASP A 60 -4.31 -22.09 7.97
C ASP A 60 -5.40 -21.17 7.38
N LEU A 61 -5.05 -19.90 7.10
CA LEU A 61 -5.96 -18.97 6.43
C LEU A 61 -6.25 -19.38 4.98
N GLN A 62 -5.25 -19.92 4.27
CA GLN A 62 -5.42 -20.40 2.91
C GLN A 62 -6.41 -21.57 2.87
N GLU A 63 -6.26 -22.54 3.78
CA GLU A 63 -7.16 -23.68 3.89
C GLU A 63 -8.56 -23.26 4.33
N TYR A 64 -8.68 -22.39 5.33
CA TYR A 64 -10.00 -21.89 5.73
C TYR A 64 -10.72 -21.13 4.61
N SER A 65 -9.98 -20.27 3.88
CA SER A 65 -10.55 -19.48 2.79
C SER A 65 -10.99 -20.33 1.59
N SER A 66 -10.31 -21.45 1.32
CA SER A 66 -10.69 -22.37 0.24
C SER A 66 -11.99 -23.12 0.57
N GLN A 67 -12.19 -23.46 1.84
CA GLN A 67 -13.41 -24.10 2.35
C GLN A 67 -14.58 -23.11 2.49
N ASN A 68 -14.31 -21.81 2.68
CA ASN A 68 -15.31 -20.78 2.96
C ASN A 68 -15.22 -19.59 1.98
N PRO A 69 -15.47 -19.80 0.66
CA PRO A 69 -15.21 -18.80 -0.38
C PRO A 69 -16.06 -17.52 -0.25
N VAL A 70 -17.30 -17.62 0.26
CA VAL A 70 -18.17 -16.44 0.47
C VAL A 70 -17.62 -15.54 1.56
N GLU A 71 -17.15 -16.12 2.68
CA GLU A 71 -16.51 -15.36 3.76
C GLU A 71 -15.18 -14.75 3.33
N ALA A 72 -14.38 -15.49 2.56
CA ALA A 72 -13.12 -15.01 2.00
C ALA A 72 -13.32 -13.81 1.08
N GLU A 73 -14.35 -13.83 0.24
CA GLU A 73 -14.69 -12.70 -0.63
C GLU A 73 -15.18 -11.49 0.18
N ALA A 74 -16.05 -11.70 1.17
CA ALA A 74 -16.48 -10.61 2.06
C ALA A 74 -15.31 -9.99 2.83
N ALA A 75 -14.37 -10.81 3.30
CA ALA A 75 -13.15 -10.33 3.94
C ALA A 75 -12.27 -9.53 2.96
N LEU A 76 -12.10 -10.00 1.72
CA LEU A 76 -11.36 -9.29 0.68
C LEU A 76 -11.96 -7.89 0.42
N GLN A 77 -13.27 -7.78 0.36
CA GLN A 77 -13.95 -6.49 0.17
C GLN A 77 -13.64 -5.53 1.33
N GLN A 78 -13.63 -6.02 2.58
CA GLN A 78 -13.23 -5.23 3.74
C GLN A 78 -11.76 -4.81 3.67
N ILE A 79 -10.86 -5.73 3.31
CA ILE A 79 -9.42 -5.46 3.12
C ILE A 79 -9.23 -4.34 2.08
N VAL A 80 -9.91 -4.44 0.94
CA VAL A 80 -9.84 -3.42 -0.12
C VAL A 80 -10.42 -2.09 0.37
N ALA A 81 -11.53 -2.08 1.11
CA ALA A 81 -12.09 -0.86 1.67
C ALA A 81 -11.11 -0.16 2.64
N VAL A 82 -10.42 -0.92 3.48
CA VAL A 82 -9.35 -0.38 4.35
C VAL A 82 -8.21 0.20 3.51
N ARG A 83 -7.78 -0.50 2.44
CA ARG A 83 -6.75 -0.01 1.52
C ARG A 83 -7.12 1.34 0.91
N GLU A 84 -8.34 1.48 0.42
CA GLU A 84 -8.77 2.73 -0.21
C GLU A 84 -8.92 3.87 0.81
N ASN A 85 -9.38 3.58 2.02
CA ASN A 85 -9.38 4.58 3.11
C ASN A 85 -7.96 5.05 3.46
N LEU A 86 -7.00 4.13 3.59
CA LEU A 86 -5.59 4.46 3.82
C LEU A 86 -5.00 5.26 2.65
N TYR A 87 -5.35 4.93 1.41
CA TYR A 87 -4.93 5.71 0.24
C TYR A 87 -5.41 7.15 0.33
N LEU A 88 -6.69 7.38 0.60
CA LEU A 88 -7.26 8.73 0.74
C LEU A 88 -6.58 9.52 1.86
N LEU A 89 -6.34 8.86 3.00
CA LEU A 89 -5.67 9.46 4.16
C LEU A 89 -4.25 9.92 3.80
N PHE A 90 -3.42 9.02 3.29
CA PHE A 90 -2.01 9.32 2.99
C PHE A 90 -1.85 10.20 1.75
N SER A 91 -2.75 10.12 0.75
CA SER A 91 -2.75 11.03 -0.41
C SER A 91 -3.07 12.47 0.00
N ALA A 92 -4.01 12.68 0.93
CA ALA A 92 -4.25 14.01 1.48
C ALA A 92 -2.99 14.56 2.19
N ILE A 93 -2.35 13.73 3.02
CA ILE A 93 -1.11 14.10 3.74
C ILE A 93 0.03 14.42 2.76
N ALA A 94 0.24 13.59 1.75
CA ALA A 94 1.26 13.79 0.71
C ALA A 94 1.04 15.07 -0.11
N ALA A 95 -0.22 15.50 -0.23
CA ALA A 95 -0.61 16.76 -0.85
C ALA A 95 -0.61 17.95 0.12
N GLU A 96 -0.12 17.78 1.35
CA GLU A 96 -0.14 18.78 2.43
C GLU A 96 -1.54 19.30 2.76
N ARG A 97 -2.57 18.46 2.56
CA ARG A 97 -3.96 18.75 2.87
C ARG A 97 -4.41 18.00 4.12
N VAL A 98 -5.38 18.57 4.82
CA VAL A 98 -6.05 17.91 5.94
C VAL A 98 -6.99 16.82 5.38
N PRO A 99 -6.85 15.55 5.82
CA PRO A 99 -7.82 14.50 5.47
C PRO A 99 -9.23 14.86 5.93
N THR A 100 -10.26 14.46 5.17
CA THR A 100 -11.64 14.78 5.54
C THR A 100 -12.05 14.07 6.84
N ASN A 101 -13.00 14.64 7.57
CA ASN A 101 -13.54 14.04 8.79
C ASN A 101 -14.05 12.62 8.57
N ALA A 102 -14.68 12.35 7.42
CA ALA A 102 -15.15 11.01 7.06
C ALA A 102 -13.99 10.01 6.92
N VAL A 103 -12.92 10.38 6.21
CA VAL A 103 -11.73 9.53 6.03
C VAL A 103 -11.08 9.23 7.39
N THR A 104 -10.90 10.25 8.22
CA THR A 104 -10.29 10.12 9.55
C THR A 104 -11.16 9.30 10.50
N ALA A 105 -12.49 9.48 10.47
CA ALA A 105 -13.42 8.69 11.28
C ALA A 105 -13.39 7.21 10.90
N THR A 106 -13.41 6.89 9.60
CA THR A 106 -13.29 5.51 9.12
C THR A 106 -11.94 4.90 9.50
N PHE A 107 -10.83 5.65 9.37
CA PHE A 107 -9.52 5.18 9.83
C PHE A 107 -9.53 4.85 11.32
N ASN A 108 -10.03 5.76 12.16
CA ASN A 108 -10.09 5.57 13.61
C ASN A 108 -10.97 4.38 14.01
N GLN A 109 -12.10 4.17 13.33
CA GLN A 109 -12.96 3.01 13.58
C GLN A 109 -12.23 1.69 13.26
N ASN A 110 -11.57 1.61 12.11
CA ASN A 110 -10.79 0.44 11.72
C ASN A 110 -9.63 0.20 12.69
N LEU A 111 -8.91 1.26 13.08
CA LEU A 111 -7.82 1.18 14.02
C LEU A 111 -8.27 0.71 15.41
N SER A 112 -9.37 1.26 15.93
CA SER A 112 -9.93 0.86 17.24
C SER A 112 -10.28 -0.62 17.26
N ASN A 113 -10.99 -1.09 16.23
CA ASN A 113 -11.36 -2.50 16.07
C ASN A 113 -10.11 -3.41 15.98
N ALA A 114 -9.06 -2.96 15.28
CA ALA A 114 -7.81 -3.69 15.17
C ALA A 114 -7.03 -3.74 16.50
N MET A 115 -6.94 -2.60 17.21
CA MET A 115 -6.16 -2.46 18.44
C MET A 115 -6.80 -3.17 19.64
N GLY A 116 -8.12 -3.38 19.64
CA GLY A 116 -8.82 -4.16 20.67
C GLY A 116 -8.38 -5.64 20.78
N GLN A 117 -7.51 -6.11 19.88
CA GLN A 117 -7.01 -7.49 19.81
C GLN A 117 -5.48 -7.56 19.77
N VAL A 118 -4.82 -6.46 20.12
CA VAL A 118 -3.36 -6.35 20.19
C VAL A 118 -2.89 -6.48 21.63
N PHE A 119 -1.91 -7.34 21.85
CA PHE A 119 -1.32 -7.59 23.16
C PHE A 119 0.19 -7.45 23.11
N LEU A 120 0.76 -6.98 24.22
CA LEU A 120 2.20 -7.03 24.43
C LEU A 120 2.56 -8.36 25.05
N ALA A 121 3.46 -9.09 24.41
CA ALA A 121 4.05 -10.30 24.97
C ALA A 121 5.53 -10.09 25.25
N TRP A 122 5.95 -10.48 26.45
CA TRP A 122 7.37 -10.54 26.81
C TRP A 122 7.92 -11.90 26.40
N GLN A 123 8.85 -11.91 25.43
CA GLN A 123 9.50 -13.12 24.96
C GLN A 123 10.98 -12.85 24.72
N ASN A 124 11.85 -13.76 25.15
CA ASN A 124 13.30 -13.69 24.91
C ASN A 124 13.91 -12.31 25.23
N THR A 125 13.59 -11.75 26.40
CA THR A 125 14.09 -10.44 26.91
C THR A 125 13.61 -9.20 26.15
N ILE A 126 12.70 -9.34 25.18
CA ILE A 126 12.14 -8.21 24.43
C ILE A 126 10.62 -8.20 24.50
N PHE A 127 10.03 -7.01 24.44
CA PHE A 127 8.61 -6.87 24.16
C PHE A 127 8.36 -7.10 22.66
N SER A 128 7.43 -7.99 22.37
CA SER A 128 6.94 -8.27 21.03
C SER A 128 5.47 -7.88 20.94
N PHE A 129 5.09 -7.36 19.78
CA PHE A 129 3.69 -7.20 19.41
C PHE A 129 3.13 -8.60 19.12
N GLN A 130 2.05 -8.98 19.80
CA GLN A 130 1.29 -10.17 19.47
C GLN A 130 -0.14 -9.79 19.11
N LEU A 131 -0.61 -10.39 18.03
CA LEU A 131 -2.01 -10.37 17.70
C LEU A 131 -2.65 -11.58 18.39
N GLN A 132 -3.65 -11.35 19.24
CA GLN A 132 -4.57 -12.41 19.60
C GLN A 132 -5.48 -12.62 18.38
N ALA A 133 -4.98 -13.36 17.41
CA ALA A 133 -5.80 -13.80 16.31
C ALA A 133 -6.86 -14.74 16.90
N LYS A 134 -8.14 -14.43 16.69
CA LYS A 134 -9.13 -15.50 16.73
C LYS A 134 -8.73 -16.48 15.62
N GLU A 135 -8.76 -17.78 15.91
CA GLU A 135 -8.51 -18.78 14.88
C GLU A 135 -9.35 -18.43 13.63
N LYS A 136 -8.71 -18.46 12.46
CA LYS A 136 -9.36 -18.25 11.16
C LYS A 136 -9.91 -16.83 10.92
N GLU A 137 -9.37 -15.81 11.58
CA GLU A 137 -9.73 -14.42 11.30
C GLU A 137 -9.12 -13.92 9.98
N LEU A 138 -9.91 -13.99 8.90
CA LEU A 138 -9.50 -13.63 7.53
C LEU A 138 -8.97 -12.18 7.37
N THR A 139 -9.36 -11.26 8.23
CA THR A 139 -8.88 -9.87 8.22
C THR A 139 -7.71 -9.62 9.16
N GLY A 140 -7.21 -10.64 9.86
CA GLY A 140 -6.11 -10.57 10.82
C GLY A 140 -4.87 -9.79 10.33
N PRO A 141 -4.34 -10.04 9.11
CA PRO A 141 -3.18 -9.29 8.62
C PRO A 141 -3.41 -7.77 8.52
N VAL A 142 -4.65 -7.33 8.28
CA VAL A 142 -4.99 -5.90 8.17
C VAL A 142 -4.72 -5.14 9.47
N LYS A 143 -4.80 -5.81 10.62
CA LYS A 143 -4.54 -5.18 11.92
C LYS A 143 -3.08 -4.72 12.05
N LEU A 144 -2.14 -5.53 11.56
CA LEU A 144 -0.72 -5.20 11.51
C LEU A 144 -0.44 -4.05 10.52
N ILE A 145 -1.19 -4.00 9.42
CA ILE A 145 -1.12 -2.91 8.44
C ILE A 145 -1.63 -1.60 9.04
N LEU A 146 -2.76 -1.64 9.76
CA LEU A 146 -3.32 -0.49 10.48
C LEU A 146 -2.38 0.00 11.59
N TYR A 147 -1.74 -0.91 12.32
CA TYR A 147 -0.70 -0.55 13.29
C TYR A 147 0.50 0.12 12.62
N SER A 148 0.97 -0.39 11.48
CA SER A 148 2.02 0.26 10.68
C SER A 148 1.60 1.65 10.22
N ALA A 149 0.34 1.85 9.82
CA ALA A 149 -0.18 3.15 9.44
C ALA A 149 -0.18 4.12 10.64
N TYR A 150 -0.68 3.68 11.80
CA TYR A 150 -0.65 4.44 13.04
C TYR A 150 0.77 4.87 13.43
N GLN A 151 1.74 3.94 13.42
CA GLN A 151 3.13 4.25 13.70
C GLN A 151 3.72 5.24 12.70
N THR A 152 3.43 5.08 11.41
CA THR A 152 3.89 5.97 10.35
C THR A 152 3.38 7.39 10.58
N LEU A 153 2.09 7.55 10.91
CA LEU A 153 1.49 8.86 11.15
C LEU A 153 2.06 9.59 12.38
N LEU A 154 2.52 8.85 13.39
CA LEU A 154 3.06 9.44 14.62
C LEU A 154 4.57 9.67 14.61
N ARG A 155 5.33 8.82 13.92
CA ARG A 155 6.80 8.79 14.01
C ARG A 155 7.50 9.44 12.83
N GLU A 156 6.88 9.44 11.65
CA GLU A 156 7.51 9.94 10.43
C GLU A 156 7.18 11.41 10.20
N ASP A 157 8.12 12.14 9.59
CA ASP A 157 7.85 13.48 9.10
C ASP A 157 6.86 13.39 7.92
N ARG A 158 5.68 13.99 8.08
CA ARG A 158 4.64 14.03 7.05
C ARG A 158 5.14 14.55 5.70
N ARG A 159 6.14 15.43 5.67
CA ARG A 159 6.75 15.97 4.44
C ARG A 159 7.53 14.92 3.65
N ARG A 160 7.88 13.82 4.29
CA ARG A 160 8.53 12.67 3.65
C ARG A 160 7.52 11.68 3.07
N ILE A 161 6.24 11.77 3.44
CA ILE A 161 5.17 11.00 2.81
C ILE A 161 4.81 11.69 1.51
N LYS A 162 4.99 11.00 0.38
CA LYS A 162 4.86 11.60 -0.95
C LYS A 162 4.04 10.72 -1.86
N GLU A 163 3.40 11.35 -2.85
CA GLU A 163 2.67 10.67 -3.91
C GLU A 163 3.42 10.81 -5.24
N CYS A 164 3.63 9.68 -5.92
CA CYS A 164 4.30 9.65 -7.21
C CYS A 164 3.42 10.29 -8.29
N ALA A 165 3.92 11.32 -8.96
CA ALA A 165 3.19 12.01 -10.02
C ALA A 165 2.86 11.11 -11.24
N GLU A 166 3.63 10.06 -11.49
CA GLU A 166 3.46 9.19 -12.67
C GLU A 166 2.41 8.08 -12.47
N CYS A 167 2.34 7.48 -11.28
CA CYS A 167 1.48 6.31 -11.03
C CYS A 167 0.57 6.45 -9.80
N GLY A 168 0.70 7.52 -9.01
CA GLY A 168 -0.09 7.74 -7.81
C GLY A 168 0.25 6.84 -6.63
N TRP A 169 1.35 6.08 -6.69
CA TRP A 169 1.84 5.33 -5.52
C TRP A 169 2.32 6.26 -4.42
N LEU A 170 2.05 5.87 -3.18
CA LEU A 170 2.50 6.60 -1.99
C LEU A 170 3.80 5.99 -1.48
N PHE A 171 4.74 6.81 -1.04
CA PHE A 171 6.02 6.34 -0.51
C PHE A 171 6.56 7.24 0.58
N LEU A 172 7.34 6.65 1.49
CA LEU A 172 8.12 7.37 2.47
C LEU A 172 9.52 7.67 1.91
N ASP A 173 9.88 8.95 1.84
CA ASP A 173 11.17 9.42 1.38
C ASP A 173 12.24 9.27 2.48
N LYS A 174 12.89 8.11 2.48
CA LYS A 174 14.03 7.80 3.35
C LYS A 174 15.39 8.32 2.82
N THR A 175 15.41 9.09 1.73
CA THR A 175 16.67 9.66 1.23
C THR A 175 17.21 10.73 2.18
N LYS A 176 18.54 10.87 2.24
CA LYS A 176 19.23 11.84 3.11
C LYS A 176 18.64 13.25 2.97
N ASN A 177 18.43 13.70 1.73
CA ASN A 177 17.98 15.06 1.43
C ASN A 177 16.45 15.20 1.36
N GLY A 178 15.68 14.11 1.43
CA GLY A 178 14.22 14.16 1.33
C GLY A 178 13.72 14.72 -0.01
N LYS A 179 14.46 14.48 -1.11
CA LYS A 179 14.16 15.02 -2.45
C LYS A 179 13.71 13.98 -3.47
N ARG A 180 13.41 12.75 -3.06
CA ARG A 180 12.86 11.71 -3.95
C ARG A 180 11.52 12.21 -4.52
N GLN A 181 11.37 12.11 -5.84
CA GLN A 181 10.18 12.55 -6.57
C GLN A 181 9.30 11.40 -7.07
N TRP A 182 9.85 10.18 -7.13
CA TRP A 182 9.16 9.00 -7.69
C TRP A 182 9.20 7.83 -6.73
N CYS A 183 8.10 7.05 -6.71
CA CYS A 183 8.04 5.81 -5.94
C CYS A 183 9.10 4.81 -6.41
N ASN A 184 9.44 4.74 -7.70
CA ASN A 184 10.56 3.94 -8.16
C ASN A 184 11.38 4.74 -9.19
N PRO A 185 12.66 5.04 -8.91
CA PRO A 185 13.51 5.79 -9.84
C PRO A 185 13.74 5.10 -11.19
N ILE A 186 13.73 3.76 -11.21
CA ILE A 186 13.94 2.96 -12.41
C ILE A 186 12.66 2.93 -13.25
N TYR A 187 11.50 2.65 -12.66
CA TYR A 187 10.24 2.55 -13.43
C TYR A 187 9.59 3.90 -13.70
N CYS A 188 9.22 4.63 -12.64
CA CYS A 188 8.53 5.92 -12.78
C CYS A 188 9.50 7.04 -13.18
N GLY A 189 10.74 7.02 -12.66
CA GLY A 189 11.73 8.03 -13.01
C GLY A 189 12.15 7.98 -14.49
N SER A 190 12.32 6.80 -15.08
CA SER A 190 12.60 6.66 -16.52
C SER A 190 11.41 7.08 -17.38
N THR A 191 10.19 6.64 -17.02
CA THR A 191 8.95 7.01 -17.70
C THR A 191 8.77 8.53 -17.77
N SER A 192 9.01 9.23 -16.66
CA SER A 192 8.91 10.69 -16.60
C SER A 192 9.95 11.37 -17.50
N LYS A 193 11.21 10.89 -17.50
CA LYS A 193 12.29 11.41 -18.36
C LYS A 193 11.96 11.23 -19.85
N SER A 194 11.48 10.05 -20.24
CA SER A 194 11.08 9.78 -21.62
C SER A 194 9.93 10.69 -22.06
N ARG A 195 8.88 10.85 -21.23
CA ARG A 195 7.76 11.75 -21.55
C ARG A 195 8.22 13.19 -21.78
N ARG A 196 9.09 13.73 -20.92
CA ARG A 196 9.65 15.09 -21.07
C ARG A 196 10.50 15.23 -22.34
N TYR A 197 11.26 14.19 -22.71
CA TYR A 197 12.04 14.21 -23.95
C TYR A 197 11.13 14.30 -25.19
N TYR A 198 10.08 13.46 -25.26
CA TYR A 198 9.13 13.50 -26.38
C TYR A 198 8.38 14.83 -26.48
N HIS A 199 7.96 15.42 -25.36
CA HIS A 199 7.26 16.72 -25.39
C HIS A 199 8.14 17.83 -25.97
N ARG A 200 9.42 17.87 -25.56
CA ARG A 200 10.40 18.84 -26.09
C ARG A 200 10.71 18.62 -27.58
N GLN A 201 10.72 17.38 -28.06
CA GLN A 201 10.93 17.10 -29.48
C GLN A 201 9.74 17.58 -30.31
N LYS A 202 8.50 17.31 -29.87
CA LYS A 202 7.29 17.81 -30.53
C LYS A 202 7.20 19.33 -30.56
N GLU A 203 7.53 20.01 -29.46
CA GLU A 203 7.56 21.47 -29.40
C GLU A 203 8.60 22.07 -30.37
N LYS A 204 9.76 21.41 -30.52
CA LYS A 204 10.78 21.82 -31.49
C LYS A 204 10.31 21.61 -32.92
N GLU A 205 9.70 20.48 -33.23
CA GLU A 205 9.15 20.15 -34.56
C GLU A 205 8.03 21.13 -34.96
N GLN A 206 7.15 21.51 -34.02
CA GLN A 206 6.09 22.48 -34.23
C GLN A 206 6.65 23.89 -34.47
N ASN A 207 7.62 24.33 -33.66
CA ASN A 207 8.25 25.64 -33.84
C ASN A 207 9.13 25.73 -35.11
N SER A 208 9.58 24.61 -35.67
CA SER A 208 10.32 24.58 -36.94
C SER A 208 9.43 24.46 -38.19
N GLY A 209 8.12 24.22 -38.03
CA GLY A 209 7.15 24.17 -39.13
C GLY A 209 6.35 25.47 -39.33
N GLU A 210 6.45 26.41 -38.39
CA GLU A 210 5.83 27.75 -38.47
C GLU A 210 6.82 28.87 -38.87
N ALA A 211 8.09 28.53 -39.14
CA ALA A 211 9.13 29.42 -39.65
C ALA A 211 9.45 29.11 -41.13
#